data_AF-W4P956-F1
#
_entry.id   AF-W4P956-F1
#
_cell.length_a   1.000
_cell.length_b   1.000
_cell.length_c   1.000
_cell.angle_alpha   90.00
_cell.angle_beta   90.00
_cell.angle_gamma   90.00
#
_symmetry.space_group_name_H-M   'P 1'
#
loop_
_entity.id
_entity.type
_entity.pdbx_description
1 polymer ?
#
loop_
_entity_poly.entity_id
_entity_poly.type
_entity_poly.pdbx_seq_one_letter_code
_entity_poly.pdbx_strand_id
1 'polypeptide(L)' 'MEKDAKIYVAGHLGLVGSAIWKNLHEKGYTNLIGRNHRELDLLDAVAVRRFFR' A
#
# COMPACT_ATOMS: atom_id res chain seq x y z
N MET A 1 -16.75 1.86 2.11
CA MET A 1 -15.56 2.63 1.67
C MET A 1 -15.83 3.13 0.27
N GLU A 2 -15.48 4.37 -0.02
CA GLU A 2 -15.54 4.87 -1.38
C GLU A 2 -14.45 4.19 -2.23
N LYS A 3 -14.74 3.92 -3.51
CA LYS A 3 -13.84 3.14 -4.39
C LYS A 3 -12.58 3.92 -4.80
N ASP A 4 -12.62 5.22 -4.65
CA ASP A 4 -11.56 6.20 -4.85
C ASP A 4 -10.75 6.49 -3.57
N ALA A 5 -11.11 5.86 -2.45
CA ALA A 5 -10.37 5.97 -1.21
C ALA A 5 -8.90 5.56 -1.41
N LYS A 6 -8.00 6.40 -0.89
CA LYS A 6 -6.55 6.18 -0.95
C LYS A 6 -6.15 5.07 0.01
N ILE A 7 -5.82 3.90 -0.50
CA ILE A 7 -5.48 2.71 0.30
C ILE A 7 -4.00 2.41 0.14
N TYR A 8 -3.25 2.49 1.24
CA TYR A 8 -1.86 2.08 1.28
C TYR A 8 -1.73 0.61 1.75
N VAL A 9 -1.05 -0.22 0.96
CA VAL A 9 -0.77 -1.62 1.27
C VAL A 9 0.74 -1.81 1.46
N ALA A 10 1.17 -1.82 2.72
CA ALA A 10 2.55 -2.17 3.08
C ALA A 10 2.83 -3.64 2.71
N GLY A 11 3.99 -3.91 2.10
CA GLY A 11 4.36 -5.28 1.73
C GLY A 11 3.48 -5.92 0.65
N HIS A 12 2.88 -5.12 -0.24
CA HIS A 12 1.99 -5.58 -1.33
C HIS A 12 2.58 -6.64 -2.28
N LEU A 13 3.91 -6.84 -2.29
CA LEU A 13 4.58 -7.89 -3.08
C LEU A 13 4.66 -9.25 -2.36
N GLY A 14 4.36 -9.32 -1.07
CA GLY A 14 4.38 -10.56 -0.30
C GLY A 14 3.17 -11.45 -0.61
N LEU A 15 3.17 -12.68 -0.05
CA LEU A 15 2.09 -13.65 -0.25
C LEU A 15 0.70 -13.09 0.13
N VAL A 16 0.61 -12.46 1.31
CA VAL A 16 -0.65 -11.87 1.80
C VAL A 16 -0.93 -10.53 1.11
N GLY A 17 0.09 -9.67 0.98
CA GLY A 17 -0.06 -8.34 0.39
C GLY A 17 -0.54 -8.38 -1.07
N SER A 18 -0.07 -9.35 -1.85
CA SER A 18 -0.46 -9.54 -3.25
C SER A 18 -1.91 -10.03 -3.37
N ALA A 19 -2.35 -10.91 -2.48
CA ALA A 19 -3.75 -11.36 -2.42
C ALA A 19 -4.70 -10.20 -2.05
N ILE A 20 -4.33 -9.38 -1.07
CA ILE A 20 -5.09 -8.18 -0.69
C ILE A 20 -5.14 -7.19 -1.86
N TRP A 21 -4.00 -6.91 -2.49
CA TRP A 21 -3.92 -6.00 -3.64
C TRP A 21 -4.84 -6.45 -4.77
N LYS A 22 -4.77 -7.74 -5.15
CA LYS A 22 -5.60 -8.33 -6.19
C LYS A 22 -7.08 -8.23 -5.82
N ASN A 23 -7.45 -8.56 -4.59
CA ASN A 23 -8.84 -8.50 -4.14
C ASN A 23 -9.41 -7.07 -4.16
N LEU A 24 -8.61 -6.07 -3.77
CA LEU A 24 -9.01 -4.67 -3.82
C LEU A 24 -9.15 -4.20 -5.27
N HIS A 25 -8.21 -4.56 -6.14
CA HIS A 25 -8.31 -4.25 -7.55
C HIS A 25 -9.57 -4.88 -8.18
N GLU A 26 -9.86 -6.16 -7.89
CA GLU A 26 -11.07 -6.86 -8.35
C GLU A 26 -12.37 -6.23 -7.84
N LYS A 27 -12.36 -5.67 -6.63
CA LYS A 27 -13.51 -4.93 -6.06
C LYS A 27 -13.71 -3.54 -6.69
N GLY A 28 -12.78 -3.11 -7.53
CA GLY A 28 -12.81 -1.84 -8.25
C GLY A 28 -12.22 -0.68 -7.46
N TYR A 29 -11.32 -0.94 -6.52
CA TYR A 29 -10.53 0.12 -5.89
C TYR A 29 -9.43 0.57 -6.85
N THR A 30 -9.41 1.86 -7.17
CA THR A 30 -8.49 2.42 -8.19
C THR A 30 -7.29 3.14 -7.57
N ASN A 31 -7.41 3.58 -6.32
CA ASN A 31 -6.42 4.41 -5.64
C ASN A 31 -5.58 3.59 -4.65
N LEU A 32 -4.94 2.53 -5.18
CA LEU A 32 -4.06 1.63 -4.43
C LEU A 32 -2.62 2.14 -4.46
N ILE A 33 -2.01 2.24 -3.28
CA ILE A 33 -0.63 2.71 -3.11
C ILE A 33 0.19 1.60 -2.49
N GLY A 34 1.21 1.16 -3.22
CA GLY A 34 2.23 0.24 -2.75
C GLY A 34 3.59 0.93 -2.80
N ARG A 35 4.43 0.69 -1.79
CA ARG A 35 5.86 1.02 -1.85
C ARG A 35 6.65 -0.25 -1.63
N ASN A 36 7.68 -0.45 -2.43
CA ASN A 36 8.63 -1.52 -2.20
C ASN A 36 9.55 -1.14 -1.02
N HIS A 37 10.21 -2.14 -0.43
CA HIS A 37 11.07 -1.91 0.73
C HIS A 37 12.26 -0.97 0.45
N ARG A 38 12.69 -0.87 -0.81
CA ARG A 38 13.74 0.08 -1.22
C ARG A 38 13.24 1.52 -1.34
N GLU A 39 11.95 1.72 -1.60
CA GLU A 39 11.30 3.02 -1.70
C GLU A 39 10.86 3.56 -0.34
N LEU A 40 10.44 2.66 0.57
CA LEU A 40 10.07 3.01 1.93
C LEU A 40 10.51 1.90 2.87
N ASP A 41 11.59 2.17 3.61
CA ASP A 41 11.95 1.35 4.74
C ASP A 41 11.01 1.67 5.91
N LEU A 42 10.23 0.68 6.33
CA LEU A 42 9.28 0.81 7.43
C LEU A 42 9.97 0.83 8.80
N LEU A 43 11.25 0.44 8.87
CA LEU A 43 12.08 0.56 10.07
C LEU A 43 12.57 2.00 10.29
N ASP A 44 12.63 2.82 9.24
CA ASP A 44 12.98 4.22 9.32
C ASP A 44 11.73 5.08 9.64
N ALA A 45 11.60 5.47 10.91
CA ALA A 45 10.52 6.31 11.39
C ALA A 45 10.47 7.70 10.71
N VAL A 46 11.60 8.23 10.26
CA VAL A 46 11.65 9.51 9.52
C VAL A 46 11.11 9.34 8.11
N ALA A 47 11.49 8.25 7.43
CA ALA A 47 10.98 7.93 6.10
C ALA A 47 9.46 7.69 6.14
N VAL A 48 8.97 6.92 7.11
CA VAL A 48 7.52 6.69 7.33
C VAL A 48 6.80 8.00 7.59
N ARG A 49 7.33 8.87 8.45
CA ARG A 49 6.71 10.17 8.74
C ARG A 49 6.64 11.08 7.51
N ARG A 50 7.67 11.07 6.65
CA ARG A 50 7.67 11.82 5.39
C ARG A 50 6.67 11.27 4.39
N PHE A 51 6.46 9.96 4.38
CA PHE A 51 5.52 9.31 3.47
C PHE A 51 4.05 9.60 3.82
N PHE A 52 3.72 9.70 5.11
CA PHE A 52 2.35 9.94 5.60
C PHE A 52 2.00 11.41 5.87
N ARG A 53 2.91 12.36 5.61
CA ARG A 53 2.69 13.79 5.79
C ARG A 53 2.03 14.41 4.56
#